data_AF-A0A4V2S237-F1
#
_entry.id   AF-A0A4V2S237-F1
#
_cell.length_a   1.000
_cell.length_b   1.000
_cell.length_c   1.000
_cell.angle_alpha   90.00
_cell.angle_beta   90.00
_cell.angle_gamma   90.00
#
_symmetry.space_group_name_H-M   'P 1'
#
loop_
_entity.id
_entity.type
_entity.pdbx_description
1 polymer ?
#
loop_
_entity_poly.entity_id
_entity_poly.type
_entity_poly.pdbx_seq_one_letter_code
_entity_poly.pdbx_strand_id
1 'polypeptide(L)'
;MKVQEQDQYHGIALTQIVEHKSFKALNRCSEHYGHYMVNTDREVFIKYRKTGNGSWQFVFQPQELKAIKAAMASKSDVFVCLVCARSTVCALTEDEINTLIDVGSAASQSITITVPPNSSCRARGSAGSLKGTIPHNSFPNKLFA
;
A
#
# COMPACT_ATOMS: atom_id res chain seq x y z
N MET A 1 10.91 2.26 23.89
CA MET A 1 10.99 2.96 22.58
C MET A 1 10.16 4.22 22.64
N LYS A 2 10.61 5.30 21.99
CA LYS A 2 9.77 6.49 21.78
C LYS A 2 8.88 6.26 20.57
N VAL A 3 7.61 6.65 20.65
CA VAL A 3 6.68 6.61 19.51
C VAL A 3 7.23 7.52 18.41
N GLN A 4 7.32 6.97 17.21
CA GLN A 4 7.77 7.65 16.00
C GLN A 4 6.56 8.07 15.15
N GLU A 5 6.73 9.08 14.29
CA GLU A 5 5.67 9.54 13.39
C GLU A 5 5.16 8.41 12.46
N GLN A 6 6.07 7.57 11.97
CA GLN A 6 5.73 6.40 11.15
C GLN A 6 4.79 5.41 11.86
N ASP A 7 4.87 5.30 13.19
CA ASP A 7 4.03 4.39 13.97
C ASP A 7 2.56 4.85 13.88
N GLN A 8 2.33 6.17 13.88
CA GLN A 8 1.00 6.75 13.77
C GLN A 8 0.36 6.46 12.42
N TYR A 9 1.09 6.65 11.32
CA TYR A 9 0.55 6.46 9.98
C TYR A 9 0.38 4.98 9.63
N HIS A 10 1.30 4.10 10.07
CA HIS A 10 1.09 2.67 9.92
C HIS A 10 -0.10 2.19 10.75
N GLY A 11 -0.28 2.75 11.95
CA GLY A 11 -1.44 2.51 12.79
C GLY A 11 -2.78 2.77 12.08
N ILE A 12 -2.88 3.82 11.25
CA ILE A 12 -4.12 4.11 10.48
C ILE A 12 -4.55 2.91 9.62
N ALA A 13 -3.59 2.29 8.93
CA ALA A 13 -3.88 1.13 8.09
C ALA A 13 -4.06 -0.15 8.92
N LEU A 14 -3.18 -0.38 9.90
CA LEU A 14 -3.20 -1.58 10.73
C LEU A 14 -4.48 -1.68 11.58
N THR A 15 -4.94 -0.59 12.19
CA THR A 15 -6.18 -0.59 12.98
C THR A 15 -7.38 -1.00 12.12
N GLN A 16 -7.51 -0.45 10.90
CA GLN A 16 -8.60 -0.84 10.00
C GLN A 16 -8.52 -2.32 9.58
N ILE A 17 -7.31 -2.84 9.33
CA ILE A 17 -7.11 -4.26 9.02
C ILE A 17 -7.55 -5.15 10.19
N VAL A 18 -7.12 -4.82 11.41
CA VAL A 18 -7.40 -5.62 12.62
C VAL A 18 -8.89 -5.61 12.99
N GLU A 19 -9.58 -4.50 12.75
CA GLU A 19 -11.03 -4.38 13.03
C GLU A 19 -11.91 -5.09 11.97
N HIS A 20 -11.34 -5.57 10.87
CA HIS A 20 -12.12 -6.27 9.85
C HIS A 20 -12.52 -7.68 10.31
N LYS A 21 -13.78 -8.07 10.10
CA LYS A 21 -14.35 -9.37 10.57
C LYS A 21 -13.59 -10.63 10.11
N SER A 22 -12.86 -10.56 8.99
CA SER A 22 -12.09 -11.68 8.44
C SER A 22 -10.63 -11.71 8.92
N PHE A 23 -10.23 -10.75 9.76
CA PHE A 23 -8.91 -10.71 10.38
C PHE A 23 -8.75 -11.83 11.41
N LYS A 24 -7.58 -12.46 11.40
CA LYS A 24 -7.22 -13.54 12.34
C LYS A 24 -5.86 -13.31 12.98
N ALA A 25 -4.87 -12.85 12.22
CA ALA A 25 -3.51 -12.65 12.71
C ALA A 25 -2.76 -11.57 11.94
N LEU A 26 -1.77 -10.96 12.59
CA LEU A 26 -0.81 -10.03 11.99
C LEU A 26 0.60 -10.44 12.43
N ASN A 27 1.47 -10.71 11.48
CA ASN A 27 2.87 -11.05 11.72
C ASN A 27 3.78 -10.11 10.92
N ARG A 28 5.02 -9.93 11.37
CA ARG A 28 6.05 -9.29 10.55
C ARG A 28 6.50 -10.27 9.48
N CYS A 29 6.51 -9.86 8.21
CA CYS A 29 6.93 -10.74 7.10
C CYS A 29 8.44 -10.64 6.83
N SER A 30 9.04 -9.46 6.99
CA SER A 30 10.48 -9.28 6.83
C SER A 30 11.05 -8.17 7.72
N GLU A 31 12.36 -7.99 7.67
CA GLU A 31 13.01 -6.87 8.37
C GLU A 31 12.61 -5.49 7.82
N HIS A 32 11.97 -5.43 6.65
CA HIS A 32 11.49 -4.19 6.07
C HIS A 32 10.33 -3.60 6.90
N TYR A 33 10.51 -2.37 7.39
CA TYR A 33 9.46 -1.69 8.14
C TYR A 33 8.24 -1.44 7.25
N GLY A 34 7.06 -1.81 7.73
CA GLY A 34 5.84 -1.75 6.92
C GLY A 34 5.51 -3.01 6.14
N HIS A 35 6.31 -4.07 6.24
CA HIS A 35 6.01 -5.35 5.58
C HIS A 35 5.41 -6.36 6.57
N TYR A 36 4.13 -6.68 6.38
CA TYR A 36 3.35 -7.52 7.28
C TYR A 36 2.72 -8.70 6.54
N MET A 37 2.58 -9.82 7.23
CA MET A 37 1.74 -10.93 6.83
C MET A 37 0.41 -10.80 7.57
N VAL A 38 -0.66 -10.57 6.83
CA VAL A 38 -2.04 -10.59 7.34
C VAL A 38 -2.58 -11.99 7.16
N ASN A 39 -3.11 -12.56 8.24
CA ASN A 39 -3.49 -13.97 8.33
C ASN A 39 -2.29 -14.88 7.98
N THR A 40 -2.40 -15.68 6.92
CA THR A 40 -1.38 -16.66 6.52
C THR A 40 -0.99 -16.58 5.05
N ASP A 41 -1.64 -15.70 4.30
CA ASP A 41 -1.68 -15.73 2.83
C ASP A 41 -1.68 -14.35 2.19
N ARG A 42 -1.51 -13.26 2.95
CA ARG A 42 -1.58 -11.88 2.44
C ARG A 42 -0.38 -11.07 2.89
N GLU A 43 0.52 -10.77 1.96
CA GLU A 43 1.66 -9.89 2.21
C GLU A 43 1.27 -8.43 1.94
N VAL A 44 1.38 -7.59 2.97
CA VAL A 44 0.95 -6.19 2.94
C VAL A 44 2.15 -5.28 3.18
N PHE A 45 2.43 -4.43 2.20
CA PHE A 45 3.41 -3.36 2.29
C PHE A 45 2.72 -2.03 2.57
N ILE A 46 2.93 -1.47 3.75
CA ILE A 46 2.38 -0.17 4.17
C ILE A 46 3.43 0.92 3.95
N LYS A 47 3.06 1.96 3.22
CA LYS A 47 3.88 3.16 3.00
C LYS A 47 3.04 4.41 3.19
N TYR A 48 3.61 5.44 3.80
CA TYR A 48 2.88 6.66 4.12
C TYR A 48 3.49 7.94 3.53
N ARG A 49 2.63 8.94 3.35
CA ARG A 49 3.01 10.32 3.04
C ARG A 49 2.19 11.30 3.86
N LYS A 50 2.86 12.17 4.61
CA LYS A 50 2.23 13.13 5.53
C LYS A 50 1.59 14.34 4.86
N THR A 51 2.18 14.81 3.76
CA THR A 51 1.77 16.05 3.10
C THR A 51 1.35 15.74 1.67
N GLY A 52 0.18 16.25 1.30
CA GLY A 52 -0.36 16.17 -0.04
C GLY A 52 -1.63 17.01 -0.11
N ASN A 53 -1.66 18.00 -1.00
CA ASN A 53 -2.83 18.86 -1.20
C ASN A 53 -3.80 18.16 -2.18
N GLY A 54 -4.39 17.04 -1.75
CA GLY A 54 -5.21 16.18 -2.61
C GLY A 54 -4.40 15.31 -3.57
N SER A 55 -3.06 15.30 -3.46
CA SER A 55 -2.17 14.44 -4.24
C SER A 55 -0.95 14.04 -3.40
N TRP A 56 -0.64 12.74 -3.35
CA TRP A 56 0.47 12.17 -2.59
C TRP A 56 1.34 11.29 -3.49
N GLN A 57 2.63 11.61 -3.58
CA GLN A 57 3.60 10.82 -4.33
C GLN A 57 4.43 9.91 -3.42
N PHE A 58 4.38 8.62 -3.68
CA PHE A 58 5.10 7.56 -3.00
C PHE A 58 6.25 7.10 -3.87
N VAL A 59 7.49 7.23 -3.38
CA VAL A 59 8.69 6.80 -4.11
C VAL A 59 9.19 5.50 -3.53
N PHE A 60 9.35 4.50 -4.39
CA PHE A 60 9.81 3.16 -4.07
C PHE A 60 11.28 3.04 -4.48
N GLN A 61 12.14 2.79 -3.50
CA GLN A 61 13.55 2.56 -3.74
C GLN A 61 13.78 1.15 -4.32
N PRO A 62 14.89 0.91 -5.04
CA PRO A 62 15.16 -0.40 -5.65
C PRO A 62 15.09 -1.59 -4.67
N GLN A 63 15.50 -1.38 -3.42
CA GLN A 63 15.38 -2.39 -2.36
C GLN A 63 13.93 -2.73 -1.99
N GLU A 64 13.02 -1.75 -2.04
CA GLU A 64 11.59 -1.94 -1.78
C GLU A 64 10.94 -2.66 -2.97
N LEU A 65 11.30 -2.27 -4.19
CA LEU A 65 10.85 -2.94 -5.42
C LEU A 65 11.26 -4.41 -5.43
N LYS A 66 12.51 -4.71 -5.03
CA LYS A 66 13.00 -6.07 -4.89
C LYS A 66 12.22 -6.87 -3.84
N ALA A 67 11.86 -6.26 -2.71
CA ALA A 67 11.06 -6.92 -1.67
C ALA A 67 9.64 -7.23 -2.17
N ILE A 68 8.99 -6.27 -2.84
CA ILE A 68 7.67 -6.46 -3.45
C ILE A 68 7.73 -7.56 -4.51
N LYS A 69 8.72 -7.52 -5.40
CA LYS A 69 8.92 -8.55 -6.43
C LYS A 69 9.16 -9.95 -5.83
N ALA A 70 9.89 -10.04 -4.73
CA ALA A 70 10.09 -11.30 -4.03
C ALA A 70 8.79 -11.83 -3.41
N ALA A 71 7.97 -10.95 -2.83
CA ALA A 71 6.65 -11.31 -2.32
C ALA A 71 5.70 -11.78 -3.43
N MET A 72 5.73 -11.14 -4.61
CA MET A 72 4.92 -11.53 -5.78
C MET A 72 5.30 -12.91 -6.33
N ALA A 73 6.53 -13.36 -6.09
CA ALA A 73 6.96 -14.72 -6.45
C ALA A 73 6.53 -15.78 -5.41
N SER A 74 5.92 -15.37 -4.30
CA SER A 74 5.41 -16.27 -3.27
C SER A 74 4.02 -16.82 -3.63
N LYS A 75 3.43 -17.63 -2.75
CA LYS A 75 2.03 -18.08 -2.89
C LYS A 75 1.01 -17.15 -2.23
N SER A 76 1.46 -16.04 -1.66
CA SER A 76 0.64 -15.08 -0.92
C SER A 76 0.12 -14.00 -1.86
N ASP A 77 -1.09 -13.51 -1.61
CA ASP A 77 -1.60 -12.30 -2.26
C ASP A 77 -0.80 -11.08 -1.80
N VAL A 78 -0.33 -10.27 -2.74
CA VAL A 78 0.48 -9.09 -2.44
C VAL A 78 -0.33 -7.81 -2.55
N PHE A 79 -0.25 -6.98 -1.51
CA PHE A 79 -0.88 -5.68 -1.45
C PHE A 79 0.11 -4.57 -1.10
N VAL A 80 -0.05 -3.42 -1.76
CA VAL A 80 0.63 -2.18 -1.36
C VAL A 80 -0.43 -1.20 -0.85
N CYS A 81 -0.35 -0.87 0.44
CA CYS A 81 -1.24 0.06 1.12
C CYS A 81 -0.58 1.43 1.27
N LEU A 82 -1.11 2.41 0.55
CA LEU A 82 -0.61 3.79 0.49
C LEU A 82 -1.45 4.69 1.40
N VAL A 83 -0.87 5.05 2.55
CA VAL A 83 -1.50 5.94 3.54
C VAL A 83 -1.29 7.39 3.11
N CYS A 84 -2.37 8.00 2.62
CA CYS A 84 -2.43 9.37 2.13
C CYS A 84 -2.75 10.32 3.28
N ALA A 85 -1.73 10.64 4.08
CA ALA A 85 -1.82 11.43 5.30
C ALA A 85 -2.92 10.89 6.25
N ARG A 86 -3.90 11.73 6.60
CA ARG A 86 -5.10 11.36 7.36
C ARG A 86 -6.35 11.29 6.48
N SER A 87 -6.18 11.35 5.16
CA SER A 87 -7.29 11.42 4.20
C SER A 87 -7.85 10.03 3.89
N THR A 88 -7.00 9.11 3.46
CA THR A 88 -7.43 7.78 3.00
C THR A 88 -6.28 6.78 2.98
N VAL A 89 -6.62 5.49 2.91
CA VAL A 89 -5.67 4.41 2.63
C VAL A 89 -6.05 3.79 1.28
N CYS A 90 -5.10 3.80 0.36
CA CYS A 90 -5.29 3.24 -0.98
C CYS A 90 -4.56 1.89 -1.06
N ALA A 91 -5.32 0.80 -1.14
CA ALA A 91 -4.76 -0.53 -1.32
C ALA A 91 -4.70 -0.91 -2.81
N LEU A 92 -3.52 -1.35 -3.24
CA LEU A 92 -3.23 -1.82 -4.58
C LEU A 92 -3.01 -3.33 -4.56
N THR A 93 -3.62 -4.05 -5.52
CA THR A 93 -3.34 -5.47 -5.77
C THR A 93 -2.09 -5.65 -6.61
N GLU A 94 -1.57 -6.87 -6.70
CA GLU A 94 -0.45 -7.22 -7.57
C GLU A 94 -0.60 -6.71 -9.01
N ASP A 95 -1.76 -6.94 -9.65
CA ASP A 95 -2.03 -6.46 -11.02
C ASP A 95 -1.96 -4.93 -11.14
N GLU A 96 -2.50 -4.22 -10.15
CA GLU A 96 -2.48 -2.76 -10.13
C GLU A 96 -1.06 -2.22 -9.88
N ILE A 97 -0.28 -2.89 -9.03
CA ILE A 97 1.12 -2.56 -8.78
C ILE A 97 1.91 -2.71 -10.09
N ASN A 98 1.79 -3.85 -10.76
CA ASN A 98 2.46 -4.12 -12.04
C ASN A 98 2.02 -3.17 -13.17
N THR A 99 0.80 -2.64 -13.09
CA THR A 99 0.33 -1.59 -14.02
C THR A 99 0.96 -0.22 -13.73
N LEU A 100 1.23 0.09 -12.46
CA LEU A 100 1.67 1.42 -12.03
C LEU A 100 3.19 1.58 -12.05
N ILE A 101 3.94 0.55 -11.67
CA ILE A 101 5.40 0.61 -11.52
C ILE A 101 6.07 -0.66 -12.04
N ASP A 102 7.31 -0.52 -12.52
CA ASP A 102 8.17 -1.65 -12.82
C ASP A 102 8.90 -2.12 -11.55
N VAL A 103 8.40 -3.19 -10.93
CA VAL A 103 9.02 -3.81 -9.73
C VAL A 103 10.37 -4.48 -10.01
N GLY A 104 10.72 -4.68 -11.28
CA GLY A 104 12.03 -5.17 -11.70
C GLY A 104 13.07 -4.06 -11.93
N SER A 105 12.67 -2.79 -11.83
CA SER A 105 13.54 -1.68 -12.17
C SER A 105 14.71 -1.52 -11.19
N ALA A 106 15.89 -1.23 -11.74
CA ALA A 106 17.06 -0.83 -10.93
C ALA A 106 16.97 0.64 -10.48
N ALA A 107 16.05 1.42 -11.04
CA ALA A 107 15.82 2.81 -10.68
C ALA A 107 14.57 2.96 -9.79
N SER A 108 14.55 3.99 -8.95
CA SER A 108 13.38 4.27 -8.11
C SER A 108 12.14 4.52 -8.95
N GLN A 109 11.02 3.94 -8.54
CA GLN A 109 9.71 4.11 -9.17
C GLN A 109 8.83 4.98 -8.28
N SER A 110 7.76 5.56 -8.84
CA SER A 110 6.82 6.31 -8.01
C SER A 110 5.37 6.04 -8.36
N ILE A 111 4.51 6.09 -7.35
CA ILE A 111 3.06 6.06 -7.47
C ILE A 111 2.51 7.34 -6.86
N THR A 112 1.69 8.06 -7.61
CA THR A 112 0.96 9.23 -7.18
C THR A 112 -0.51 8.88 -7.02
N ILE A 113 -1.04 9.11 -5.82
CA ILE A 113 -2.46 8.99 -5.51
C ILE A 113 -3.07 10.39 -5.48
N THR A 114 -4.03 10.65 -6.36
CA THR A 114 -4.81 11.88 -6.37
C THR A 114 -6.20 11.60 -5.80
N VAL A 115 -6.63 12.42 -4.86
CA VAL A 115 -7.96 12.39 -4.25
C VAL A 115 -8.64 13.73 -4.54
N PRO A 116 -9.46 13.82 -5.60
CA PRO A 116 -10.28 14.99 -5.85
C PRO A 116 -11.35 15.14 -4.75
N PRO A 117 -11.81 16.36 -4.44
CA PRO A 117 -12.91 16.56 -3.50
C PRO A 117 -14.14 15.75 -3.90
N ASN A 118 -14.73 15.03 -2.93
CA ASN A 118 -15.94 14.21 -3.10
C ASN A 118 -15.86 13.15 -4.22
N SER A 119 -14.67 12.64 -4.54
CA SER A 119 -14.47 11.66 -5.61
C SER A 119 -13.58 10.49 -5.19
N SER A 120 -13.60 9.41 -5.95
CA SER A 120 -12.72 8.26 -5.75
C SER A 120 -11.26 8.59 -6.07
N CYS A 121 -10.34 7.81 -5.49
CA CYS A 121 -8.92 7.97 -5.67
C CYS A 121 -8.51 7.59 -7.11
N ARG A 122 -7.49 8.27 -7.64
CA ARG A 122 -6.85 7.94 -8.93
C ARG A 122 -5.39 7.61 -8.68
N ALA A 123 -4.90 6.55 -9.28
CA ALA A 123 -3.51 6.14 -9.17
C ALA A 123 -2.78 6.27 -10.51
N ARG A 124 -1.64 6.94 -10.49
CA ARG A 124 -0.71 7.06 -11.62
C ARG A 124 0.69 6.74 -11.12
N GLY A 125 1.40 5.84 -11.78
CA GLY A 125 2.78 5.55 -11.49
C GLY A 125 3.72 5.90 -12.64
N SER A 126 4.99 5.57 -12.46
CA SER A 126 6.05 5.83 -13.44
C SER A 126 5.96 4.92 -14.67
N ALA A 127 5.35 3.74 -14.57
CA ALA A 127 5.17 2.82 -15.69
C ALA A 127 3.80 2.99 -16.39
N GLY A 128 2.79 3.50 -15.68
CA GLY A 128 1.44 3.59 -16.22
C GLY A 128 0.44 4.24 -15.27
N SER A 129 -0.85 4.14 -15.61
CA SER A 129 -1.94 4.64 -14.78
C SER A 129 -3.12 3.70 -14.81
N LEU A 130 -3.83 3.57 -13.69
CA LEU A 130 -5.06 2.78 -13.66
C LEU A 130 -6.14 3.49 -14.48
N LYS A 131 -6.86 2.72 -15.30
CA LYS A 131 -8.02 3.22 -16.07
C LYS A 131 -9.22 3.51 -15.16
N GLY A 132 -9.33 2.79 -14.05
CA GLY A 132 -10.40 2.92 -13.07
C GLY A 132 -10.07 3.88 -11.93
N THR A 133 -11.02 3.99 -10.99
CA THR A 133 -10.81 4.70 -9.72
C THR A 133 -10.82 3.72 -8.57
N ILE A 134 -10.15 4.08 -7.47
CA ILE A 134 -10.09 3.28 -6.25
C ILE A 134 -11.04 3.93 -5.23
N PRO A 135 -12.15 3.28 -4.85
CA PRO A 135 -13.10 3.82 -3.87
C PRO A 135 -12.45 4.03 -2.50
N HIS A 136 -12.85 5.09 -1.79
CA HIS A 136 -12.37 5.37 -0.43
C HIS A 136 -12.65 4.23 0.56
N ASN A 137 -13.80 3.58 0.43
CA ASN A 137 -14.24 2.49 1.29
C ASN A 137 -13.80 1.10 0.79
N SER A 138 -12.92 1.04 -0.22
CA SER A 138 -12.39 -0.23 -0.71
C SER A 138 -11.43 -0.87 0.30
N PHE A 139 -10.68 -0.05 1.05
CA PHE A 139 -9.87 -0.52 2.16
C PHE A 139 -10.69 -0.56 3.47
N PRO A 140 -10.56 -1.59 4.33
CA PRO A 140 -9.69 -2.76 4.21
C PRO A 140 -10.30 -3.94 3.43
N ASN A 141 -11.57 -3.86 3.00
CA ASN A 141 -12.30 -4.97 2.36
C ASN A 141 -11.54 -5.62 1.20
N LYS A 142 -10.82 -4.82 0.40
CA LYS A 142 -10.01 -5.28 -0.74
C LYS A 142 -8.96 -6.31 -0.35
N LEU A 143 -8.42 -6.24 0.87
CA LEU A 143 -7.44 -7.22 1.35
C LEU A 143 -8.09 -8.57 1.66
N PHE A 144 -9.39 -8.62 1.95
CA PHE A 144 -10.10 -9.80 2.40
C PHE A 144 -11.17 -10.30 1.41
N ALA A 145 -11.17 -9.74 0.20
CA ALA A 145 -12.07 -10.11 -0.88
C ALA A 145 -11.71 -11.48 -1.47
#